data_AF-A0A7K3DUH1-F1
#
_entry.id   AF-A0A7K3DUH1-F1
#
_cell.length_a   1.000
_cell.length_b   1.000
_cell.length_c   1.000
_cell.angle_alpha   90.00
_cell.angle_beta   90.00
_cell.angle_gamma   90.00
#
_symmetry.space_group_name_H-M   'P 1'
#
loop_
_entity.id
_entity.type
_entity.pdbx_description
1 polymer ?
#
loop_
_entity_poly.entity_id
_entity_poly.type
_entity_poly.pdbx_seq_one_letter_code
_entity_poly.pdbx_strand_id
1 'polypeptide(L)'
;MSAEYAEYAEYATFGLAPATRVGEVRAHGDHQIHRDFVDFIVDGRPLLFRLADLDAVSPLAADIPPALFAGHVRSLLLEAGAPLEGGRHVIYGCPECEGLDCGAVTAVIEPAADGSDDVVWRDFAWQTDEHADLEADGYHGIGPFRFRGAEYRAALGRLLASTAEPPARRRVLLIGARVALLARLAAALRTIGIGAEIVQDTSGVPAEELRTYGAVAFGRAVDATRRDAVRRQFADAGVDVVHVDGLAPVVPLLVAQIEAALDRGPEERRRLTRLVAADGTAQLRVTSTCRVRLTAYRLDRLYRTHTRDVFDAVLAPGDHGIPLDGRATRGESFLVARTTGSVLVAPVAHRPRGEGTGPGHG
;
A
#
# COMPACT_ATOMS: atom_id res chain seq x y z
N MET A 1 26.99 24.02 -3.08
CA MET A 1 27.18 24.16 -1.63
C MET A 1 27.87 22.91 -1.12
N SER A 2 29.19 23.01 -0.99
CA SER A 2 30.18 21.94 -1.15
C SER A 2 30.79 21.49 0.19
N ALA A 3 30.98 20.17 0.34
CA ALA A 3 31.87 19.43 1.28
C ALA A 3 31.78 19.70 2.80
N GLU A 4 31.47 20.92 3.22
CA GLU A 4 31.50 21.38 4.62
C GLU A 4 30.31 20.87 5.45
N TYR A 5 29.24 20.37 4.81
CA TYR A 5 28.07 19.79 5.49
C TYR A 5 28.18 18.27 5.72
N ALA A 6 29.18 17.58 5.17
CA ALA A 6 29.41 16.17 5.46
C ALA A 6 29.95 15.95 6.89
N GLU A 7 30.50 16.99 7.51
CA GLU A 7 31.09 16.94 8.86
C GLU A 7 30.04 16.98 9.99
N TYR A 8 28.78 17.32 9.70
CA TYR A 8 27.69 17.42 10.67
C TYR A 8 26.53 16.43 10.43
N ALA A 9 26.80 15.30 9.76
CA ALA A 9 25.78 14.26 9.61
C ALA A 9 25.54 13.55 10.95
N GLU A 10 24.35 13.71 11.52
CA GLU A 10 23.98 13.01 12.75
C GLU A 10 23.90 11.50 12.53
N TYR A 11 24.32 10.74 13.55
CA TYR A 11 24.19 9.29 13.53
C TYR A 11 22.72 8.90 13.55
N ALA A 12 22.31 8.20 12.50
CA ALA A 12 21.00 7.61 12.35
C ALA A 12 21.09 6.09 12.46
N THR A 13 20.00 5.45 12.88
CA THR A 13 19.90 3.98 12.81
C THR A 13 19.46 3.54 11.42
N PHE A 14 20.00 2.42 10.94
CA PHE A 14 19.62 1.82 9.66
C PHE A 14 18.95 0.46 9.87
N GLY A 15 17.83 0.25 9.20
CA GLY A 15 17.10 -1.01 9.20
C GLY A 15 16.40 -1.25 7.88
N LEU A 16 15.81 -2.44 7.77
CA LEU A 16 15.07 -2.88 6.60
C LEU A 16 13.76 -3.51 7.08
N ALA A 17 12.67 -3.21 6.42
CA ALA A 17 11.38 -3.82 6.70
C ALA A 17 10.65 -4.16 5.41
N PRO A 18 9.94 -5.30 5.35
CA PRO A 18 9.01 -5.56 4.25
C PRO A 18 7.99 -4.42 4.16
N ALA A 19 7.76 -3.95 2.95
CA ALA A 19 6.76 -2.98 2.60
C ALA A 19 6.05 -3.42 1.32
N THR A 20 4.90 -2.81 1.08
CA THR A 20 4.01 -3.22 0.02
C THR A 20 3.40 -1.99 -0.62
N ARG A 21 3.57 -1.86 -1.94
CA ARG A 21 2.73 -1.00 -2.75
C ARG A 21 1.53 -1.82 -3.16
N VAL A 22 0.41 -1.57 -2.52
CA VAL A 22 -0.86 -2.21 -2.86
C VAL A 22 -1.21 -1.85 -4.30
N GLY A 23 -1.44 -2.86 -5.15
CA GLY A 23 -1.94 -2.62 -6.49
C GLY A 23 -3.33 -1.98 -6.47
N GLU A 24 -3.84 -1.62 -7.64
CA GLU A 24 -5.18 -1.04 -7.75
C GLU A 24 -5.85 -1.55 -9.02
N VAL A 25 -7.15 -1.80 -8.94
CA VAL A 25 -8.01 -1.83 -10.12
C VAL A 25 -8.84 -0.56 -10.15
N ARG A 26 -8.58 0.32 -11.13
CA ARG A 26 -9.29 1.59 -11.28
C ARG A 26 -10.66 1.38 -11.91
N ALA A 27 -11.52 2.39 -11.75
CA ALA A 27 -12.90 2.40 -12.22
C ALA A 27 -13.05 2.09 -13.73
N HIS A 28 -12.03 2.41 -14.53
CA HIS A 28 -12.01 2.22 -15.99
C HIS A 28 -11.32 0.94 -16.47
N GLY A 29 -10.87 0.08 -15.54
CA GLY A 29 -10.15 -1.15 -15.87
C GLY A 29 -8.64 -0.99 -15.99
N ASP A 30 -8.10 0.22 -15.77
CA ASP A 30 -6.65 0.39 -15.60
C ASP A 30 -6.19 -0.28 -14.31
N HIS A 31 -4.95 -0.76 -14.30
CA HIS A 31 -4.38 -1.48 -13.18
C HIS A 31 -3.08 -0.84 -12.71
N GLN A 32 -2.94 -0.65 -11.40
CA GLN A 32 -1.63 -0.43 -10.77
C GLN A 32 -1.11 -1.76 -10.28
N ILE A 33 0.16 -2.03 -10.56
CA ILE A 33 0.79 -3.31 -10.21
C ILE A 33 1.13 -3.30 -8.72
N HIS A 34 0.73 -4.36 -8.04
CA HIS A 34 1.18 -4.63 -6.68
C HIS A 34 2.67 -4.97 -6.66
N ARG A 35 3.39 -4.40 -5.70
CA ARG A 35 4.80 -4.70 -5.48
C ARG A 35 5.03 -4.99 -4.00
N ASP A 36 5.66 -6.12 -3.70
CA ASP A 36 6.29 -6.34 -2.40
C ASP A 36 7.76 -5.94 -2.52
N PHE A 37 8.24 -5.12 -1.59
CA PHE A 37 9.60 -4.59 -1.60
C PHE A 37 10.14 -4.42 -0.19
N VAL A 38 11.42 -4.08 -0.07
CA VAL A 38 12.07 -3.80 1.21
C VAL A 38 12.25 -2.29 1.38
N ASP A 39 11.55 -1.71 2.34
CA ASP A 39 11.71 -0.30 2.68
C ASP A 39 12.90 -0.07 3.62
N PHE A 40 13.50 1.11 3.52
CA PHE A 40 14.59 1.56 4.37
C PHE A 40 14.03 2.17 5.64
N ILE A 41 14.44 1.66 6.80
CA ILE A 41 14.06 2.18 8.11
C ILE A 41 15.19 3.07 8.62
N VAL A 42 14.90 4.36 8.77
CA VAL A 42 15.82 5.35 9.34
C VAL A 42 15.23 5.85 10.65
N ASP A 43 15.97 5.74 11.76
CA ASP A 43 15.51 6.09 13.12
C ASP A 43 14.18 5.45 13.51
N GLY A 44 14.04 4.16 13.18
CA GLY A 44 12.82 3.39 13.45
C GLY A 44 11.61 3.76 12.59
N ARG A 45 11.74 4.71 11.64
CA ARG A 45 10.66 5.14 10.75
C ARG A 45 10.99 4.78 9.29
N PRO A 46 10.03 4.23 8.53
CA PRO A 46 10.24 4.00 7.11
C PRO A 46 10.52 5.32 6.37
N LEU A 47 11.60 5.35 5.59
CA LEU A 47 12.08 6.52 4.89
C LEU A 47 11.06 6.99 3.84
N LEU A 48 10.32 6.05 3.23
CA LEU A 48 9.22 6.38 2.32
C LEU A 48 8.15 7.24 3.01
N PHE A 49 7.89 7.09 4.32
CA PHE A 49 6.95 7.96 5.05
C PHE A 49 7.41 9.42 5.14
N ARG A 50 8.72 9.66 5.09
CA ARG A 50 9.32 11.01 5.15
C ARG A 50 9.26 11.72 3.80
N LEU A 51 9.13 10.96 2.70
CA LEU A 51 8.97 11.46 1.34
C LEU A 51 7.48 11.63 1.05
N ALA A 52 6.99 12.87 1.04
CA ALA A 52 5.60 13.15 0.72
C ALA A 52 5.31 12.82 -0.77
N ASP A 53 4.14 12.27 -1.05
CA ASP A 53 3.55 12.15 -2.40
C ASP A 53 4.25 11.24 -3.42
N LEU A 54 5.06 10.30 -2.97
CA LEU A 54 5.70 9.32 -3.85
C LEU A 54 4.85 8.05 -4.02
N ASP A 55 4.53 7.70 -5.26
CA ASP A 55 4.13 6.33 -5.64
C ASP A 55 5.35 5.63 -6.22
N ALA A 56 6.23 5.17 -5.33
CA ALA A 56 7.50 4.54 -5.69
C ALA A 56 7.85 3.41 -4.74
N VAL A 57 8.71 2.51 -5.22
CA VAL A 57 9.20 1.34 -4.49
C VAL A 57 10.71 1.33 -4.51
N SER A 58 11.32 0.72 -3.49
CA SER A 58 12.77 0.54 -3.51
C SER A 58 13.18 -0.37 -4.67
N PRO A 59 14.42 -0.27 -5.18
CA PRO A 59 14.99 -1.27 -6.09
C PRO A 59 15.12 -2.67 -5.47
N LEU A 60 14.87 -2.83 -4.17
CA LEU A 60 14.86 -4.09 -3.44
C LEU A 60 13.46 -4.74 -3.49
N ALA A 61 12.87 -4.84 -4.68
CA ALA A 61 11.57 -5.46 -4.89
C ALA A 61 11.68 -6.99 -4.95
N ALA A 62 10.64 -7.71 -4.53
CA ALA A 62 10.63 -9.17 -4.45
C ALA A 62 10.42 -9.85 -5.81
N ASP A 63 9.93 -9.11 -6.80
CA ASP A 63 9.55 -9.59 -8.12
C ASP A 63 10.59 -9.30 -9.22
N ILE A 64 11.71 -8.67 -8.86
CA ILE A 64 12.85 -8.53 -9.77
C ILE A 64 13.74 -9.79 -9.74
N PRO A 65 14.38 -10.16 -10.88
CA PRO A 65 15.29 -11.29 -10.95
C PRO A 65 16.39 -11.27 -9.87
N PRO A 66 16.74 -12.43 -9.25
CA PRO A 66 17.71 -12.48 -8.16
C PRO A 66 19.08 -11.84 -8.45
N ALA A 67 19.53 -11.89 -9.71
CA ALA A 67 20.78 -11.26 -10.13
C ALA A 67 20.71 -9.72 -10.10
N LEU A 68 19.58 -9.14 -10.53
CA LEU A 68 19.34 -7.70 -10.47
C LEU A 68 19.17 -7.25 -9.01
N PHE A 69 18.41 -8.02 -8.22
CA PHE A 69 18.26 -7.78 -6.78
C PHE A 69 19.62 -7.75 -6.06
N ALA A 70 20.47 -8.77 -6.29
CA ALA A 70 21.81 -8.81 -5.73
C ALA A 70 22.69 -7.65 -6.23
N GLY A 71 22.53 -7.23 -7.48
CA GLY A 71 23.19 -6.04 -8.04
C GLY A 71 22.82 -4.76 -7.29
N HIS A 72 21.54 -4.53 -7.03
CA HIS A 72 21.08 -3.38 -6.25
C HIS A 72 21.61 -3.40 -4.81
N VAL A 73 21.61 -4.56 -4.15
CA VAL A 73 22.18 -4.67 -2.79
C VAL A 73 23.68 -4.36 -2.79
N ARG A 74 24.46 -4.88 -3.75
CA ARG A 74 25.90 -4.59 -3.85
C ARG A 74 26.20 -3.13 -4.19
N SER A 75 25.35 -2.49 -4.99
CA SER A 75 25.45 -1.06 -5.25
C SER A 75 25.25 -0.24 -3.97
N LEU A 76 24.24 -0.56 -3.16
CA LEU A 76 24.02 0.10 -1.85
C LEU A 76 25.15 -0.19 -0.86
N LEU A 77 25.78 -1.37 -0.94
CA LEU A 77 26.98 -1.72 -0.15
C LEU A 77 28.25 -0.98 -0.61
N LEU A 78 28.19 -0.19 -1.68
CA LEU A 78 29.33 0.47 -2.34
C LEU A 78 30.38 -0.51 -2.87
N GLU A 79 29.98 -1.75 -3.15
CA GLU A 79 30.82 -2.78 -3.78
C GLU A 79 30.81 -2.66 -5.31
N ALA A 80 29.79 -2.00 -5.85
CA ALA A 80 29.69 -1.61 -7.24
C ALA A 80 29.62 -0.07 -7.35
N GLY A 81 30.09 0.48 -8.46
CA GLY A 81 30.00 1.91 -8.73
C GLY A 81 28.55 2.43 -8.68
N ALA A 82 28.41 3.72 -8.40
CA ALA A 82 27.11 4.38 -8.40
C ALA A 82 26.45 4.25 -9.79
N PRO A 83 25.15 3.91 -9.86
CA PRO A 83 24.45 3.71 -11.12
C PRO A 83 24.17 5.02 -11.87
N LEU A 84 24.23 6.17 -11.18
CA LEU A 84 23.98 7.50 -11.73
C LEU A 84 25.19 8.41 -11.52
N GLU A 85 25.28 9.46 -12.34
CA GLU A 85 26.33 10.46 -12.24
C GLU A 85 26.35 11.14 -10.85
N GLY A 86 27.54 11.62 -10.45
CA GLY A 86 27.73 12.30 -9.17
C GLY A 86 27.63 11.40 -7.93
N GLY A 87 27.78 10.07 -8.09
CA GLY A 87 27.74 9.14 -6.96
C GLY A 87 26.32 8.85 -6.46
N ARG A 88 25.31 9.07 -7.31
CA ARG A 88 23.90 8.93 -6.93
C ARG A 88 23.39 7.51 -7.10
N HIS A 89 22.55 7.11 -6.16
CA HIS A 89 21.85 5.84 -6.14
C HIS A 89 20.35 6.08 -6.14
N VAL A 90 19.61 5.24 -6.86
CA VAL A 90 18.15 5.19 -6.77
C VAL A 90 17.76 4.59 -5.42
N ILE A 91 17.02 5.36 -4.62
CA ILE A 91 16.46 4.92 -3.33
C ILE A 91 15.03 4.42 -3.53
N TYR A 92 14.24 5.15 -4.31
CA TYR A 92 12.90 4.73 -4.72
C TYR A 92 12.67 5.07 -6.19
N GLY A 93 12.12 4.14 -6.97
CA GLY A 93 11.84 4.33 -8.40
C GLY A 93 10.39 4.03 -8.76
N CYS A 94 10.02 4.40 -9.98
CA CYS A 94 8.70 4.12 -10.54
C CYS A 94 8.39 2.60 -10.48
N PRO A 95 7.26 2.20 -9.90
CA PRO A 95 6.94 0.80 -9.71
C PRO A 95 6.55 0.10 -11.02
N GLU A 96 6.25 0.81 -12.11
CA GLU A 96 5.88 0.23 -13.40
C GLU A 96 7.08 -0.07 -14.29
N CYS A 97 8.02 0.86 -14.40
CA CYS A 97 9.11 0.80 -15.38
C CYS A 97 10.51 0.84 -14.77
N GLU A 98 10.66 1.21 -13.50
CA GLU A 98 11.94 1.39 -12.79
C GLU A 98 12.90 2.40 -13.45
N GLY A 99 12.44 3.09 -14.50
CA GLY A 99 13.22 4.04 -15.29
C GLY A 99 13.24 5.44 -14.68
N LEU A 100 14.37 6.12 -14.85
CA LEU A 100 14.58 7.48 -14.37
C LEU A 100 13.60 8.47 -15.02
N ASP A 101 13.21 8.24 -16.28
CA ASP A 101 12.30 9.11 -17.05
C ASP A 101 10.91 9.26 -16.41
N CYS A 102 10.46 8.26 -15.63
CA CYS A 102 9.21 8.35 -14.84
C CYS A 102 9.41 9.03 -13.48
N GLY A 103 10.65 9.32 -13.13
CA GLY A 103 11.09 9.93 -11.89
C GLY A 103 11.47 8.92 -10.81
N ALA A 104 12.54 9.25 -10.09
CA ALA A 104 13.05 8.47 -8.98
C ALA A 104 13.53 9.40 -7.85
N VAL A 105 13.43 8.92 -6.61
CA VAL A 105 14.16 9.53 -5.50
C VAL A 105 15.56 8.97 -5.48
N THR A 106 16.53 9.85 -5.60
CA THR A 106 17.96 9.51 -5.60
C THR A 106 18.67 10.22 -4.45
N ALA A 107 19.76 9.62 -3.99
CA ALA A 107 20.64 10.20 -2.98
C ALA A 107 22.09 9.88 -3.31
N VAL A 108 23.00 10.73 -2.85
CA VAL A 108 24.43 10.40 -2.85
C VAL A 108 24.69 9.43 -1.70
N ILE A 109 25.33 8.31 -2.00
CA ILE A 109 25.78 7.33 -1.00
C ILE A 109 27.29 7.23 -1.11
N GLU A 110 27.98 7.51 -0.01
CA GLU A 110 29.44 7.52 0.01
C GLU A 110 29.99 7.06 1.37
N PRO A 111 31.25 6.58 1.41
CA PRO A 111 31.95 6.37 2.66
C PRO A 111 32.13 7.71 3.40
N ALA A 112 32.12 7.68 4.73
CA ALA A 112 32.38 8.87 5.53
C ALA A 112 33.78 9.46 5.25
N ALA A 113 33.85 10.79 5.15
CA ALA A 113 35.08 11.51 4.80
C ALA A 113 36.17 11.45 5.89
N ASP A 114 35.82 11.07 7.11
CA ASP A 114 36.74 10.97 8.26
C ASP A 114 37.55 9.67 8.32
N GLY A 115 37.43 8.82 7.28
CA GLY A 115 38.17 7.57 7.18
C GLY A 115 37.64 6.44 8.08
N SER A 116 36.52 6.65 8.76
CA SER A 116 35.76 5.55 9.36
C SER A 116 35.13 4.65 8.29
N ASP A 117 34.62 3.51 8.71
CA ASP A 117 33.89 2.60 7.81
C ASP A 117 32.42 3.02 7.62
N ASP A 118 32.00 4.14 8.20
CA ASP A 118 30.62 4.62 8.14
C ASP A 118 30.17 4.98 6.72
N VAL A 119 28.86 4.94 6.50
CA VAL A 119 28.22 5.27 5.23
C VAL A 119 27.33 6.49 5.42
N VAL A 120 27.43 7.46 4.52
CA VAL A 120 26.64 8.69 4.54
C VAL A 120 25.68 8.69 3.36
N TRP A 121 24.40 8.95 3.65
CA TRP A 121 23.37 9.24 2.64
C TRP A 121 23.05 10.74 2.69
N ARG A 122 23.19 11.45 1.59
CA ARG A 122 22.91 12.90 1.51
C ARG A 122 22.28 13.32 0.19
N ASP A 123 21.88 14.58 0.13
CA ASP A 123 21.41 15.24 -1.09
C ASP A 123 20.26 14.47 -1.76
N PHE A 124 19.25 14.10 -0.98
CA PHE A 124 18.05 13.46 -1.49
C PHE A 124 17.33 14.39 -2.47
N ALA A 125 16.99 13.90 -3.65
CA ALA A 125 16.23 14.67 -4.63
C ALA A 125 15.31 13.77 -5.45
N TRP A 126 14.24 14.38 -5.98
CA TRP A 126 13.50 13.80 -7.09
C TRP A 126 14.29 14.06 -8.39
N GLN A 127 14.49 13.02 -9.19
CA GLN A 127 15.32 13.07 -10.38
C GLN A 127 14.62 12.39 -11.54
N THR A 128 14.48 13.10 -12.66
CA THR A 128 13.89 12.60 -13.91
C THR A 128 14.87 12.56 -15.09
N ASP A 129 16.04 13.20 -14.94
CA ASP A 129 17.09 13.31 -15.96
C ASP A 129 18.45 12.93 -15.37
N GLU A 130 19.49 12.88 -16.19
CA GLU A 130 20.86 12.49 -15.80
C GLU A 130 21.41 13.28 -14.61
N HIS A 131 21.06 14.57 -14.51
CA HIS A 131 21.47 15.46 -13.43
C HIS A 131 20.29 15.83 -12.54
N ALA A 132 20.47 15.80 -11.22
CA ALA A 132 19.47 16.26 -10.26
C ALA A 132 19.64 17.76 -9.95
N ASP A 133 18.56 18.53 -10.03
CA ASP A 133 18.51 19.90 -9.52
C ASP A 133 18.14 19.89 -8.03
N LEU A 134 19.14 20.06 -7.17
CA LEU A 134 18.94 20.03 -5.73
C LEU A 134 18.16 21.22 -5.16
N GLU A 135 18.19 22.36 -5.84
CA GLU A 135 17.48 23.54 -5.37
C GLU A 135 15.99 23.40 -5.64
N ALA A 136 15.65 22.96 -6.86
CA ALA A 136 14.26 22.78 -7.29
C ALA A 136 13.62 21.50 -6.74
N ASP A 137 14.33 20.37 -6.82
CA ASP A 137 13.77 19.02 -6.59
C ASP A 137 14.37 18.31 -5.37
N GLY A 138 15.17 19.03 -4.58
CA GLY A 138 15.75 18.53 -3.34
C GLY A 138 14.71 18.31 -2.24
N TYR A 139 14.84 17.19 -1.53
CA TYR A 139 14.10 16.93 -0.30
C TYR A 139 14.77 17.65 0.88
N HIS A 140 14.61 18.98 0.90
CA HIS A 140 15.15 19.85 1.94
C HIS A 140 14.63 19.43 3.32
N GLY A 141 15.54 19.05 4.22
CA GLY A 141 15.21 18.53 5.55
C GLY A 141 15.23 17.00 5.70
N ILE A 142 15.60 16.26 4.64
CA ILE A 142 15.90 14.83 4.72
C ILE A 142 17.40 14.60 4.61
N GLY A 143 17.97 14.02 5.67
CA GLY A 143 19.41 13.80 5.78
C GLY A 143 20.19 15.13 5.96
N PRO A 144 21.54 15.07 5.91
CA PRO A 144 22.34 13.86 5.71
C PRO A 144 22.18 12.86 6.85
N PHE A 145 22.18 11.56 6.51
CA PHE A 145 22.16 10.47 7.48
C PHE A 145 23.51 9.79 7.52
N ARG A 146 24.07 9.63 8.71
CA ARG A 146 25.28 8.85 8.92
C ARG A 146 24.94 7.52 9.58
N PHE A 147 25.32 6.43 8.94
CA PHE A 147 25.08 5.07 9.43
C PHE A 147 26.37 4.40 9.85
N ARG A 148 26.32 3.65 10.96
CA ARG A 148 27.45 2.82 11.37
C ARG A 148 27.72 1.75 10.32
N GLY A 149 28.94 1.71 9.80
CA GLY A 149 29.31 0.85 8.68
C GLY A 149 28.98 -0.63 8.90
N ALA A 150 29.31 -1.15 10.08
CA ALA A 150 29.03 -2.54 10.46
C ALA A 150 27.52 -2.86 10.51
N GLU A 151 26.70 -2.00 11.10
CA GLU A 151 25.25 -2.20 11.21
C GLU A 151 24.58 -2.13 9.83
N TYR A 152 24.99 -1.15 9.02
CA TYR A 152 24.52 -0.93 7.65
C TYR A 152 24.80 -2.15 6.76
N ARG A 153 26.06 -2.60 6.71
CA ARG A 153 26.47 -3.76 5.91
C ARG A 153 25.82 -5.05 6.38
N ALA A 154 25.71 -5.25 7.70
CA ALA A 154 25.02 -6.41 8.25
C ALA A 154 23.53 -6.44 7.88
N ALA A 155 22.85 -5.29 7.84
CA ALA A 155 21.45 -5.21 7.44
C ALA A 155 21.25 -5.62 5.98
N LEU A 156 22.00 -5.02 5.05
CA LEU A 156 21.91 -5.33 3.62
C LEU A 156 22.40 -6.74 3.30
N GLY A 157 23.47 -7.21 3.94
CA GLY A 157 24.03 -8.55 3.73
C GLY A 157 23.04 -9.68 4.05
N ARG A 158 22.11 -9.47 4.99
CA ARG A 158 21.05 -10.47 5.28
C ARG A 158 20.14 -10.73 4.08
N LEU A 159 19.91 -9.73 3.22
CA LEU A 159 19.07 -9.89 2.03
C LEU A 159 19.70 -10.83 0.99
N LEU A 160 21.03 -10.83 0.88
CA LEU A 160 21.76 -11.75 0.00
C LEU A 160 21.71 -13.19 0.50
N ALA A 161 21.55 -13.38 1.81
CA ALA A 161 21.46 -14.70 2.44
C ALA A 161 20.04 -15.29 2.45
N SER A 162 18.99 -14.46 2.29
CA SER A 162 17.59 -14.84 2.52
C SER A 162 16.73 -15.06 1.26
N THR A 163 17.30 -15.10 0.06
CA THR A 163 16.61 -15.17 -1.24
C THR A 163 15.87 -16.50 -1.53
N ALA A 164 15.47 -17.26 -0.50
CA ALA A 164 15.00 -18.63 -0.65
C ALA A 164 13.47 -18.86 -0.63
N GLU A 165 12.61 -17.96 -0.12
CA GLU A 165 11.15 -18.22 -0.13
C GLU A 165 10.28 -16.95 -0.29
N PRO A 166 9.27 -16.96 -1.19
CA PRO A 166 8.28 -15.89 -1.28
C PRO A 166 7.30 -15.94 -0.09
N PRO A 167 6.81 -14.78 0.41
CA PRO A 167 5.93 -14.75 1.57
C PRO A 167 4.56 -15.36 1.25
N ALA A 168 4.28 -16.51 1.86
CA ALA A 168 3.10 -17.37 1.67
C ALA A 168 1.74 -16.77 2.09
N ARG A 169 1.56 -15.43 2.13
CA ARG A 169 0.42 -14.81 2.85
C ARG A 169 -0.51 -13.90 2.02
N ARG A 170 -0.32 -13.81 0.70
CA ARG A 170 -1.20 -13.01 -0.19
C ARG A 170 -2.10 -13.88 -1.08
N ARG A 171 -2.65 -14.96 -0.51
CA ARG A 171 -3.71 -15.77 -1.14
C ARG A 171 -5.06 -15.51 -0.50
N VAL A 172 -6.11 -15.52 -1.31
CA VAL A 172 -7.49 -15.27 -0.89
C VAL A 172 -8.38 -16.38 -1.40
N LEU A 173 -9.22 -16.89 -0.52
CA LEU A 173 -10.28 -17.83 -0.85
C LEU A 173 -11.59 -17.07 -1.11
N LEU A 174 -12.15 -17.20 -2.30
CA LEU A 174 -13.39 -16.54 -2.72
C LEU A 174 -14.56 -17.53 -2.67
N ILE A 175 -15.58 -17.20 -1.89
CA ILE A 175 -16.75 -18.07 -1.66
C ILE A 175 -18.02 -17.35 -2.09
N GLY A 176 -18.79 -17.92 -3.03
CA GLY A 176 -20.08 -17.36 -3.40
C GLY A 176 -20.77 -17.99 -4.60
N ALA A 177 -22.05 -17.65 -4.77
CA ALA A 177 -22.92 -18.24 -5.80
C ALA A 177 -22.73 -17.65 -7.22
N ARG A 178 -22.15 -16.44 -7.35
CA ARG A 178 -22.04 -15.73 -8.64
C ARG A 178 -20.69 -16.00 -9.32
N VAL A 179 -20.56 -17.15 -9.98
CA VAL A 179 -19.29 -17.60 -10.61
C VAL A 179 -18.66 -16.54 -11.52
N ALA A 180 -19.43 -15.90 -12.40
CA ALA A 180 -18.91 -14.87 -13.31
C ALA A 180 -18.37 -13.61 -12.60
N LEU A 181 -18.93 -13.25 -11.43
CA LEU A 181 -18.40 -12.16 -10.62
C LEU A 181 -17.10 -12.59 -9.92
N LEU A 182 -17.08 -13.79 -9.34
CA LEU A 182 -15.91 -14.33 -8.66
C LEU A 182 -14.74 -14.53 -9.62
N ALA A 183 -15.00 -14.97 -10.86
CA ALA A 183 -13.97 -15.09 -11.90
C ALA A 183 -13.34 -13.75 -12.25
N ARG A 184 -14.15 -12.69 -12.42
CA ARG A 184 -13.65 -11.32 -12.65
C ARG A 184 -12.88 -10.77 -11.45
N LEU A 185 -13.35 -11.03 -10.24
CA LEU A 185 -12.66 -10.65 -9.02
C LEU A 185 -11.32 -11.38 -8.88
N ALA A 186 -11.29 -12.69 -9.12
CA ALA A 186 -10.05 -13.48 -9.08
C ALA A 186 -9.04 -13.00 -10.13
N ALA A 187 -9.50 -12.70 -11.35
CA ALA A 187 -8.64 -12.12 -12.39
C ALA A 187 -8.06 -10.76 -11.94
N ALA A 188 -8.91 -9.86 -11.43
CA ALA A 188 -8.49 -8.56 -10.93
C ALA A 188 -7.47 -8.66 -9.79
N LEU A 189 -7.70 -9.54 -8.81
CA LEU A 189 -6.78 -9.81 -7.71
C LEU A 189 -5.43 -10.36 -8.19
N ARG A 190 -5.43 -11.29 -9.16
CA ARG A 190 -4.19 -11.84 -9.72
C ARG A 190 -3.38 -10.80 -10.46
N THR A 191 -4.03 -9.88 -11.19
CA THR A 191 -3.35 -8.74 -11.84
C THR A 191 -2.60 -7.87 -10.84
N ILE A 192 -3.10 -7.76 -9.62
CA ILE A 192 -2.45 -7.04 -8.52
C ILE A 192 -1.71 -7.99 -7.56
N GLY A 193 -1.19 -9.11 -8.05
CA GLY A 193 -0.30 -9.99 -7.28
C GLY A 193 -0.93 -10.69 -6.08
N ILE A 194 -2.26 -10.71 -5.97
CA ILE A 194 -2.99 -11.46 -4.95
C ILE A 194 -3.48 -12.77 -5.56
N GLY A 195 -2.97 -13.89 -5.04
CA GLY A 195 -3.44 -15.22 -5.43
C GLY A 195 -4.91 -15.38 -5.05
N ALA A 196 -5.76 -15.78 -5.99
CA ALA A 196 -7.20 -15.92 -5.76
C ALA A 196 -7.69 -17.28 -6.22
N GLU A 197 -8.38 -17.99 -5.32
CA GLU A 197 -8.99 -19.29 -5.57
C GLU A 197 -10.49 -19.22 -5.30
N ILE A 198 -11.28 -19.87 -6.15
CA ILE A 198 -12.74 -19.83 -6.07
C ILE A 198 -13.22 -21.20 -5.62
N VAL A 199 -13.91 -21.25 -4.50
CA VAL A 199 -14.54 -22.49 -4.00
C VAL A 199 -16.00 -22.23 -3.67
N GLN A 200 -16.81 -23.29 -3.72
CA GLN A 200 -18.19 -23.21 -3.26
C GLN A 200 -18.24 -23.21 -1.73
N ASP A 201 -17.46 -24.09 -1.09
CA ASP A 201 -17.20 -24.12 0.34
C ASP A 201 -15.82 -24.73 0.59
N THR A 202 -15.44 -24.80 1.87
CA THR A 202 -14.17 -25.33 2.34
C THR A 202 -14.25 -26.80 2.73
N SER A 203 -15.37 -27.50 2.49
CA SER A 203 -15.51 -28.88 2.93
C SER A 203 -14.47 -29.78 2.25
N GLY A 204 -13.75 -30.57 3.06
CA GLY A 204 -12.68 -31.45 2.55
C GLY A 204 -11.33 -30.78 2.27
N VAL A 205 -11.19 -29.46 2.44
CA VAL A 205 -9.89 -28.78 2.31
C VAL A 205 -9.00 -29.11 3.53
N PRO A 206 -7.79 -29.66 3.32
CA PRO A 206 -6.88 -29.98 4.42
C PRO A 206 -6.45 -28.75 5.22
N ALA A 207 -6.22 -28.92 6.52
CA ALA A 207 -5.80 -27.82 7.39
C ALA A 207 -4.51 -27.14 6.90
N GLU A 208 -3.58 -27.89 6.31
CA GLU A 208 -2.33 -27.37 5.73
C GLU A 208 -2.58 -26.38 4.60
N GLU A 209 -3.54 -26.68 3.73
CA GLU A 209 -3.91 -25.81 2.62
C GLU A 209 -4.61 -24.53 3.14
N LEU A 210 -5.46 -24.66 4.15
CA LEU A 210 -6.12 -23.51 4.78
C LEU A 210 -5.12 -22.50 5.35
N ARG A 211 -3.95 -22.95 5.84
CA ARG A 211 -2.90 -22.06 6.38
C ARG A 211 -2.26 -21.17 5.33
N THR A 212 -2.43 -21.49 4.05
CA THR A 212 -1.85 -20.72 2.94
C THR A 212 -2.65 -19.47 2.58
N TYR A 213 -3.89 -19.34 3.08
CA TYR A 213 -4.76 -18.19 2.80
C TYR A 213 -4.60 -17.10 3.85
N GLY A 214 -4.41 -15.86 3.39
CA GLY A 214 -4.35 -14.66 4.24
C GLY A 214 -5.73 -14.05 4.52
N ALA A 215 -6.70 -14.28 3.63
CA ALA A 215 -8.08 -13.84 3.78
C ALA A 215 -9.09 -14.79 3.12
N VAL A 216 -10.35 -14.75 3.58
CA VAL A 216 -11.51 -15.40 2.97
C VAL A 216 -12.55 -14.33 2.65
N ALA A 217 -13.00 -14.24 1.40
CA ALA A 217 -14.01 -13.27 0.99
C ALA A 217 -15.32 -13.95 0.61
N PHE A 218 -16.41 -13.55 1.26
CA PHE A 218 -17.75 -14.05 1.02
C PHE A 218 -18.52 -13.12 0.07
N GLY A 219 -19.15 -13.70 -0.94
CA GLY A 219 -20.14 -13.00 -1.75
C GLY A 219 -21.40 -12.68 -0.92
N ARG A 220 -22.03 -11.54 -1.19
CA ARG A 220 -23.24 -11.05 -0.47
C ARG A 220 -24.38 -12.07 -0.35
N ALA A 221 -24.49 -13.00 -1.31
CA ALA A 221 -25.55 -14.02 -1.35
C ALA A 221 -25.28 -15.25 -0.46
N VAL A 222 -24.09 -15.36 0.15
CA VAL A 222 -23.77 -16.44 1.08
C VAL A 222 -24.48 -16.16 2.41
N ASP A 223 -25.27 -17.10 2.92
CA ASP A 223 -25.97 -16.94 4.19
C ASP A 223 -25.03 -17.02 5.42
N ALA A 224 -25.55 -16.63 6.58
CA ALA A 224 -24.78 -16.61 7.82
C ALA A 224 -24.31 -18.01 8.25
N THR A 225 -25.16 -19.02 8.10
CA THR A 225 -24.85 -20.41 8.48
C THR A 225 -23.62 -20.93 7.73
N ARG A 226 -23.54 -20.69 6.42
CA ARG A 226 -22.39 -21.09 5.61
C ARG A 226 -21.13 -20.30 5.98
N ARG A 227 -21.25 -19.00 6.26
CA ARG A 227 -20.11 -18.18 6.73
C ARG A 227 -19.56 -18.70 8.07
N ASP A 228 -20.45 -19.03 9.01
CA ASP A 228 -20.05 -19.53 10.32
C ASP A 228 -19.47 -20.95 10.25
N ALA A 229 -19.89 -21.77 9.28
CA ALA A 229 -19.25 -23.06 9.01
C ALA A 229 -17.80 -22.88 8.53
N VAL A 230 -17.55 -21.97 7.58
CA VAL A 230 -16.19 -21.67 7.10
C VAL A 230 -15.31 -21.09 8.20
N ARG A 231 -15.84 -20.14 8.98
CA ARG A 231 -15.13 -19.55 10.13
C ARG A 231 -14.68 -20.60 11.14
N ARG A 232 -15.57 -21.55 11.48
CA ARG A 232 -15.23 -22.66 12.38
C ARG A 232 -14.12 -23.53 11.81
N GLN A 233 -14.15 -23.84 10.52
CA GLN A 233 -13.13 -24.69 9.91
C GLN A 233 -11.73 -24.05 9.94
N PHE A 234 -11.62 -22.73 9.72
CA PHE A 234 -10.34 -22.02 9.87
C PHE A 234 -9.88 -21.96 11.33
N ALA A 235 -10.82 -21.77 12.28
CA ALA A 235 -10.52 -21.83 13.70
C ALA A 235 -10.01 -23.22 14.14
N ASP A 236 -10.67 -24.29 13.68
CA ASP A 236 -10.28 -25.69 13.93
C ASP A 236 -8.91 -26.03 13.32
N ALA A 237 -8.55 -25.39 12.20
CA ALA A 237 -7.22 -25.51 11.59
C ALA A 237 -6.12 -24.71 12.31
N GLY A 238 -6.49 -23.88 13.31
CA GLY A 238 -5.59 -23.02 14.08
C GLY A 238 -5.08 -21.81 13.30
N VAL A 239 -5.85 -21.30 12.33
CA VAL A 239 -5.44 -20.20 11.44
C VAL A 239 -6.24 -18.94 11.73
N ASP A 240 -5.54 -17.86 12.07
CA ASP A 240 -6.13 -16.53 12.16
C ASP A 240 -6.20 -15.87 10.77
N VAL A 241 -7.31 -16.16 10.07
CA VAL A 241 -7.60 -15.66 8.73
C VAL A 241 -8.58 -14.49 8.80
N VAL A 242 -8.35 -13.45 7.98
CA VAL A 242 -9.25 -12.32 7.92
C VAL A 242 -10.47 -12.67 7.08
N HIS A 243 -11.66 -12.43 7.60
CA HIS A 243 -12.92 -12.71 6.92
C HIS A 243 -13.52 -11.42 6.37
N VAL A 244 -13.78 -11.39 5.06
CA VAL A 244 -14.29 -10.23 4.33
C VAL A 244 -15.70 -10.52 3.84
N ASP A 245 -16.68 -9.80 4.38
CA ASP A 245 -18.04 -9.80 3.84
C ASP A 245 -18.13 -8.78 2.70
N GLY A 246 -18.34 -9.27 1.47
CA GLY A 246 -18.40 -8.40 0.29
C GLY A 246 -19.58 -7.44 0.35
N LEU A 247 -19.29 -6.13 0.35
CA LEU A 247 -20.29 -5.07 0.53
C LEU A 247 -21.27 -5.00 -0.65
N ALA A 248 -20.74 -5.07 -1.86
CA ALA A 248 -21.51 -4.99 -3.10
C ALA A 248 -20.83 -5.76 -4.23
N PRO A 249 -21.56 -6.20 -5.27
CA PRO A 249 -21.01 -6.94 -6.40
C PRO A 249 -20.25 -6.03 -7.40
N VAL A 250 -19.39 -5.16 -6.87
CA VAL A 250 -18.57 -4.19 -7.61
C VAL A 250 -17.10 -4.61 -7.47
N VAL A 251 -16.49 -5.06 -8.57
CA VAL A 251 -15.14 -5.67 -8.53
C VAL A 251 -14.08 -4.73 -7.92
N PRO A 252 -13.93 -3.47 -8.34
CA PRO A 252 -12.94 -2.56 -7.74
C PRO A 252 -13.15 -2.32 -6.23
N LEU A 253 -14.40 -2.29 -5.76
CA LEU A 253 -14.75 -2.18 -4.34
C LEU A 253 -14.35 -3.44 -3.57
N LEU A 254 -14.66 -4.63 -4.10
CA LEU A 254 -14.31 -5.91 -3.48
C LEU A 254 -12.80 -6.11 -3.42
N VAL A 255 -12.08 -5.71 -4.47
CA VAL A 255 -10.61 -5.67 -4.47
C VAL A 255 -10.10 -4.77 -3.33
N ALA A 256 -10.61 -3.54 -3.23
CA ALA A 256 -10.22 -2.61 -2.16
C ALA A 256 -10.52 -3.16 -0.74
N GLN A 257 -11.64 -3.86 -0.56
CA GLN A 257 -11.97 -4.50 0.73
C GLN A 257 -10.97 -5.61 1.09
N ILE A 258 -10.61 -6.43 0.11
CA ILE A 258 -9.68 -7.55 0.30
C ILE A 258 -8.26 -7.02 0.55
N GLU A 259 -7.83 -5.99 -0.17
CA GLU A 259 -6.56 -5.31 0.07
C GLU A 259 -6.49 -4.73 1.48
N ALA A 260 -7.52 -3.98 1.91
CA ALA A 260 -7.59 -3.42 3.27
C ALA A 260 -7.54 -4.50 4.35
N ALA A 261 -8.14 -5.67 4.08
CA ALA A 261 -8.15 -6.82 4.99
C ALA A 261 -6.80 -7.58 5.04
N LEU A 262 -6.07 -7.61 3.93
CA LEU A 262 -4.75 -8.25 3.85
C LEU A 262 -3.63 -7.34 4.40
N ASP A 263 -3.86 -6.03 4.53
CA ASP A 263 -2.94 -5.13 5.19
C ASP A 263 -2.89 -5.43 6.70
N ARG A 264 -1.84 -6.16 7.11
CA ARG A 264 -1.53 -6.51 8.50
C ARG A 264 -0.43 -5.63 9.09
N GLY A 265 -0.05 -4.53 8.43
CA GLY A 265 0.94 -3.59 8.97
C GLY A 265 0.45 -2.97 10.29
N PRO A 266 1.34 -2.67 11.25
CA PRO A 266 0.94 -1.98 12.48
C PRO A 266 0.36 -0.60 12.14
N GLU A 267 -0.66 -0.13 12.87
CA GLU A 267 -1.40 1.09 12.55
C GLU A 267 -0.51 2.33 12.49
N GLU A 268 0.56 2.37 13.29
CA GLU A 268 1.53 3.47 13.31
C GLU A 268 2.32 3.59 12.01
N ARG A 269 2.32 2.54 11.18
CA ARG A 269 2.93 2.51 9.85
C ARG A 269 1.91 2.65 8.73
N ARG A 270 0.65 3.00 9.02
CA ARG A 270 -0.37 3.22 7.97
C ARG A 270 -0.60 4.70 7.80
N ARG A 271 -0.56 5.21 6.57
CA ARG A 271 -0.88 6.62 6.28
C ARG A 271 -2.36 6.93 6.53
N LEU A 272 -3.23 5.96 6.24
CA LEU A 272 -4.67 6.04 6.45
C LEU A 272 -5.06 5.03 7.52
N THR A 273 -5.65 5.53 8.61
CA THR A 273 -6.07 4.68 9.75
C THR A 273 -7.58 4.68 9.96
N ARG A 274 -8.30 5.65 9.39
CA ARG A 274 -9.76 5.72 9.54
C ARG A 274 -10.44 6.28 8.29
N LEU A 275 -11.57 5.68 7.94
CA LEU A 275 -12.54 6.18 6.99
C LEU A 275 -13.95 5.92 7.52
N VAL A 276 -14.75 6.96 7.68
CA VAL A 276 -16.18 6.86 8.01
C VAL A 276 -16.95 7.79 7.09
N ALA A 277 -18.07 7.33 6.54
CA ALA A 277 -18.90 8.14 5.65
C ALA A 277 -20.33 8.21 6.21
N ALA A 278 -20.74 9.40 6.60
CA ALA A 278 -22.08 9.65 7.13
C ALA A 278 -22.52 11.08 6.83
N ASP A 279 -23.83 11.29 6.70
CA ASP A 279 -24.44 12.63 6.64
C ASP A 279 -23.80 13.57 5.59
N GLY A 280 -23.41 13.01 4.44
CA GLY A 280 -22.83 13.78 3.34
C GLY A 280 -21.38 14.24 3.58
N THR A 281 -20.67 13.65 4.55
CA THR A 281 -19.25 13.91 4.81
C THR A 281 -18.48 12.60 4.94
N ALA A 282 -17.28 12.55 4.36
CA ALA A 282 -16.30 11.50 4.63
C ALA A 282 -15.30 12.03 5.66
N GLN A 283 -15.16 11.33 6.78
CA GLN A 283 -14.20 11.59 7.82
C GLN A 283 -13.01 10.65 7.63
N LEU A 284 -11.82 11.21 7.45
CA LEU A 284 -10.58 10.45 7.28
C LEU A 284 -9.55 10.83 8.33
N ARG A 285 -8.73 9.87 8.74
CA ARG A 285 -7.55 10.13 9.57
C ARG A 285 -6.28 9.79 8.81
N VAL A 286 -5.41 10.79 8.71
CA VAL A 286 -4.10 10.73 8.04
C VAL A 286 -3.00 10.85 9.10
N THR A 287 -1.99 9.97 9.08
CA THR A 287 -0.90 9.95 10.07
C THR A 287 0.39 10.62 9.59
N SER A 288 0.56 10.76 8.27
CA SER A 288 1.69 11.40 7.60
C SER A 288 1.20 12.13 6.35
N THR A 289 1.85 13.22 5.96
CA THR A 289 1.45 13.96 4.75
C THR A 289 1.42 13.03 3.54
N CYS A 290 0.27 12.94 2.88
CA CYS A 290 0.12 12.14 1.68
C CYS A 290 -1.06 12.56 0.81
N ARG A 291 -0.93 12.28 -0.49
CA ARG A 291 -2.04 12.32 -1.43
C ARG A 291 -3.08 11.26 -1.12
N VAL A 292 -4.33 11.71 -1.00
CA VAL A 292 -5.49 10.86 -0.76
C VAL A 292 -6.48 11.02 -1.92
N ARG A 293 -6.86 9.89 -2.52
CA ARG A 293 -7.95 9.81 -3.50
C ARG A 293 -9.15 9.13 -2.86
N LEU A 294 -10.33 9.73 -3.02
CA LEU A 294 -11.60 9.20 -2.56
C LEU A 294 -12.50 8.94 -3.76
N THR A 295 -12.89 7.69 -3.95
CA THR A 295 -13.78 7.25 -5.03
C THR A 295 -15.08 6.71 -4.44
N ALA A 296 -16.21 7.20 -4.95
CA ALA A 296 -17.54 6.75 -4.57
C ALA A 296 -18.08 5.72 -5.58
N TYR A 297 -18.57 4.60 -5.08
CA TYR A 297 -19.28 3.57 -5.83
C TYR A 297 -20.74 3.56 -5.38
N ARG A 298 -21.65 3.87 -6.29
CA ARG A 298 -23.10 3.91 -6.04
C ARG A 298 -23.81 2.84 -6.85
N LEU A 299 -24.69 2.09 -6.22
CA LEU A 299 -25.62 1.19 -6.90
C LEU A 299 -26.97 1.87 -7.11
N ASP A 300 -27.46 1.83 -8.34
CA ASP A 300 -28.85 2.22 -8.62
C ASP A 300 -29.83 1.09 -8.30
N ARG A 301 -31.13 1.35 -8.49
CA ARG A 301 -32.20 0.36 -8.23
C ARG A 301 -32.13 -0.88 -9.13
N LEU A 302 -31.39 -0.81 -10.24
CA LEU A 302 -31.15 -1.90 -11.18
C LEU A 302 -29.79 -2.57 -10.93
N TYR A 303 -29.13 -2.27 -9.80
CA TYR A 303 -27.79 -2.74 -9.44
C TYR A 303 -26.70 -2.33 -10.45
N ARG A 304 -26.91 -1.27 -11.22
CA ARG A 304 -25.86 -0.68 -12.06
C ARG A 304 -24.94 0.16 -11.19
N THR A 305 -23.64 0.00 -11.42
CA THR A 305 -22.61 0.73 -10.69
C THR A 305 -22.34 2.07 -11.35
N HIS A 306 -22.39 3.13 -10.56
CA HIS A 306 -21.91 4.45 -10.92
C HIS A 306 -20.67 4.76 -10.08
N THR A 307 -19.60 5.16 -10.74
CA THR A 307 -18.33 5.49 -10.07
C THR A 307 -18.04 6.97 -10.24
N ARG A 308 -17.55 7.62 -9.19
CA ARG A 308 -17.15 9.03 -9.22
C ARG A 308 -15.99 9.28 -8.28
N ASP A 309 -14.94 9.92 -8.77
CA ASP A 309 -13.91 10.49 -7.91
C ASP A 309 -14.47 11.74 -7.25
N VAL A 310 -14.51 11.73 -5.92
CA VAL A 310 -15.11 12.79 -5.10
C VAL A 310 -14.07 13.66 -4.42
N PHE A 311 -12.81 13.19 -4.33
CA PHE A 311 -11.69 13.95 -3.81
C PHE A 311 -10.36 13.38 -4.32
N ASP A 312 -9.40 14.26 -4.60
CA ASP A 312 -8.02 13.93 -4.92
C ASP A 312 -7.12 15.12 -4.54
N ALA A 313 -6.46 15.06 -3.39
CA ALA A 313 -5.52 16.09 -2.93
C ALA A 313 -4.55 15.56 -1.87
N VAL A 314 -3.51 16.36 -1.59
CA VAL A 314 -2.53 16.12 -0.52
C VAL A 314 -3.10 16.59 0.81
N LEU A 315 -3.07 15.70 1.82
CA LEU A 315 -3.55 15.97 3.17
C LEU A 315 -2.39 15.93 4.16
N ALA A 316 -2.33 16.92 5.04
CA ALA A 316 -1.41 16.92 6.19
C ALA A 316 -1.85 15.89 7.26
N PRO A 317 -0.99 15.51 8.22
CA PRO A 317 -1.39 14.65 9.33
C PRO A 317 -2.56 15.26 10.12
N GLY A 318 -3.58 14.46 10.43
CA GLY A 318 -4.75 14.89 11.18
C GLY A 318 -6.06 14.24 10.76
N ASP A 319 -7.16 14.73 11.34
CA ASP A 319 -8.52 14.36 10.96
C ASP A 319 -9.06 15.33 9.90
N HIS A 320 -9.65 14.80 8.83
CA HIS A 320 -10.13 15.54 7.68
C HIS A 320 -11.59 15.23 7.37
N GLY A 321 -12.40 16.29 7.24
CA GLY A 321 -13.79 16.19 6.81
C GLY A 321 -13.95 16.61 5.35
N ILE A 322 -14.28 15.67 4.48
CA ILE A 322 -14.45 15.89 3.05
C ILE A 322 -15.95 15.93 2.72
N PRO A 323 -16.49 17.06 2.25
CA PRO A 323 -17.88 17.14 1.81
C PRO A 323 -18.14 16.20 0.63
N LEU A 324 -19.22 15.44 0.69
CA LEU A 324 -19.63 14.51 -0.35
C LEU A 324 -20.83 15.09 -1.11
N ASP A 325 -20.76 15.07 -2.44
CA ASP A 325 -21.92 15.41 -3.27
C ASP A 325 -23.05 14.40 -3.02
N GLY A 326 -24.22 14.91 -2.62
CA GLY A 326 -25.41 14.10 -2.38
C GLY A 326 -25.88 13.30 -3.60
N ARG A 327 -25.50 13.70 -4.83
CA ARG A 327 -25.73 12.88 -6.03
C ARG A 327 -24.76 11.70 -6.11
N ALA A 328 -23.51 11.88 -5.71
CA ALA A 328 -22.47 10.86 -5.74
C ALA A 328 -22.72 9.75 -4.71
N THR A 329 -23.40 10.07 -3.63
CA THR A 329 -23.57 9.18 -2.47
C THR A 329 -24.99 8.72 -2.22
N ARG A 330 -25.96 9.02 -3.09
CA ARG A 330 -27.38 8.66 -2.89
C ARG A 330 -27.62 7.14 -2.94
N GLY A 331 -28.31 6.58 -1.96
CA GLY A 331 -28.80 5.20 -2.00
C GLY A 331 -27.77 4.22 -1.44
N GLU A 332 -27.61 3.04 -2.03
CA GLU A 332 -26.56 2.11 -1.60
C GLU A 332 -25.22 2.58 -2.19
N SER A 333 -24.41 3.22 -1.36
CA SER A 333 -23.13 3.81 -1.77
C SER A 333 -21.98 3.41 -0.84
N PHE A 334 -20.79 3.34 -1.42
CA PHE A 334 -19.55 2.96 -0.74
C PHE A 334 -18.45 3.92 -1.13
N LEU A 335 -17.54 4.21 -0.21
CA LEU A 335 -16.34 4.99 -0.45
C LEU A 335 -15.12 4.10 -0.34
N VAL A 336 -14.17 4.36 -1.23
CA VAL A 336 -12.81 3.82 -1.17
C VAL A 336 -11.86 5.00 -1.06
N ALA A 337 -11.12 5.07 0.04
CA ALA A 337 -10.02 6.01 0.22
C ALA A 337 -8.70 5.29 -0.07
N ARG A 338 -7.87 5.85 -0.92
CA ARG A 338 -6.54 5.32 -1.27
C ARG A 338 -5.46 6.35 -1.06
N THR A 339 -4.30 5.85 -0.67
CA THR A 339 -3.01 6.55 -0.69
C THR A 339 -1.91 5.51 -0.97
N THR A 340 -0.66 5.95 -1.14
CA THR A 340 0.45 5.02 -1.34
C THR A 340 0.53 4.02 -0.20
N GLY A 341 0.36 2.73 -0.51
CA GLY A 341 0.48 1.63 0.43
C GLY A 341 -0.68 1.46 1.43
N SER A 342 -1.79 2.21 1.30
CA SER A 342 -2.95 2.01 2.18
C SER A 342 -4.28 2.25 1.47
N VAL A 343 -5.28 1.42 1.78
CA VAL A 343 -6.64 1.54 1.28
C VAL A 343 -7.62 1.30 2.42
N LEU A 344 -8.67 2.12 2.47
CA LEU A 344 -9.79 1.96 3.39
C LEU A 344 -11.10 1.97 2.62
N VAL A 345 -12.05 1.17 3.09
CA VAL A 345 -13.38 1.06 2.49
C VAL A 345 -14.44 1.30 3.56
N ALA A 346 -15.45 2.12 3.24
CA ALA A 346 -16.56 2.37 4.14
C ALA A 346 -17.91 2.42 3.38
N PRO A 347 -18.98 1.79 3.90
CA PRO A 347 -20.33 2.09 3.44
C PRO A 347 -20.72 3.52 3.82
N VAL A 348 -21.49 4.19 2.97
CA VAL A 348 -22.07 5.50 3.29
C VAL A 348 -23.34 5.29 4.10
N ALA A 349 -23.29 5.67 5.38
CA ALA A 349 -24.47 5.68 6.22
C ALA A 349 -25.39 6.83 5.81
N HIS A 350 -26.66 6.50 5.55
CA HIS A 350 -27.72 7.48 5.40
C HIS A 350 -28.58 7.47 6.64
N ARG A 351 -28.80 8.64 7.24
CA ARG A 351 -29.84 8.79 8.25
C ARG A 351 -31.18 8.35 7.62
N PRO A 352 -31.97 7.48 8.27
CA PRO A 352 -33.32 7.21 7.81
C PRO A 352 -34.04 8.55 7.72
N ARG A 353 -34.67 8.85 6.58
CA ARG A 353 -35.54 10.02 6.45
C ARG A 353 -36.58 9.89 7.54
N GLY A 354 -36.54 10.77 8.54
CA GLY A 354 -37.47 10.76 9.65
C GLY A 354 -38.91 10.70 9.13
N GLU A 355 -39.69 9.82 9.73
CA GLU A 355 -41.15 9.90 9.69
C GLU A 355 -41.54 11.33 9.98
N GLY A 356 -42.22 11.96 9.01
CA GLY A 356 -42.78 13.28 9.19
C GLY A 356 -43.71 13.24 10.38
N THR A 357 -43.36 13.99 11.42
CA THR A 357 -44.29 14.37 12.47
C THR A 357 -45.44 15.09 11.76
N GLY A 358 -46.58 14.42 11.64
CA GLY A 358 -47.79 14.98 11.03
C GLY A 358 -48.18 16.28 11.77
N PRO A 359 -48.75 17.26 11.07
CA PRO A 359 -49.18 18.49 11.70
C PRO A 359 -50.31 18.17 12.68
N GLY A 360 -50.11 18.50 13.96
CA GLY A 360 -51.19 18.52 14.93
C GLY A 360 -52.24 19.52 14.48
N HIS A 361 -53.44 19.03 14.15
CA HIS A 361 -54.63 19.85 14.01
C HIS A 361 -55.25 20.09 15.39
N GLY A 362 -55.48 21.38 15.67
CA GLY A 362 -56.70 21.92 16.30
C GLY A 362 -57.01 21.46 17.71
#